data_AF-A0A502HGS1-F1
#
_entry.id   AF-A0A502HGS1-F1
#
_cell.length_a   1.000
_cell.length_b   1.000
_cell.length_c   1.000
_cell.angle_alpha   90.00
_cell.angle_beta   90.00
_cell.angle_gamma   90.00
#
_symmetry.space_group_name_H-M   'P 1'
#
loop_
_entity.id
_entity.type
_entity.pdbx_description
1 polymer ?
#
loop_
_entity_poly.entity_id
_entity_poly.type
_entity_poly.pdbx_seq_one_letter_code
_entity_poly.pdbx_strand_id
1 'polypeptide(L)'
;MKLNLFSPRALASGAVLTAVSLGASFSAQAQSADHKTAISGNVSVLQYRGELGNDWWNLGRDGLRFGGGAAITRYLSPSFDVSLMGNYQLYRFSNNIQAAAQNSKFSVKSGFADLALKLKLNNGKILKEDAFIQPAIFGGVGMYLAHSVGNNGTNNFDNAIGRPDFMGGALLRFRLSPALALDVQTAYHYPLTERTDNVYSATDNRYDDFLVHSVGLTLALGKAKDTDADGVPDRKDKCPDTPAGVKVDPTGCPIDTDGDGVADYQDKCPDVKGLAALQGCPDADGDGVADGDDKCPNTPAGTKVDATGCPLDTDGDGVSDDKDKCPGTPAGAKVDENGCPVDSDGDGVSDDKDKCPNTPAGTKVNANGCPEMSDEQKATKFIQFEYNRARLLPVSNERLDQIAQTLTEFPDYSLSLAGHTDSKGSEGYNLRLSYDRAAAARDYLLKKGVPAERMEARGYGKTKPLDTSKTAAGRAKNRRVEFDPYLTGETNPAEAKYGPAPTIAQLQAEGKTAPDGAAPARKKTRTKKASRK
;
A
#
# COMPACT_ATOMS: atom_id res chain seq x y z
N MET A 1 -55.17 -62.09 -12.63
CA MET A 1 -54.25 -61.85 -11.49
C MET A 1 -54.48 -60.44 -10.97
N LYS A 2 -55.19 -60.28 -9.84
CA LYS A 2 -55.40 -58.98 -9.19
C LYS A 2 -54.23 -58.74 -8.20
N LEU A 3 -53.48 -57.66 -8.39
CA LEU A 3 -52.42 -57.23 -7.47
C LEU A 3 -53.04 -56.67 -6.19
N ASN A 4 -52.95 -57.43 -5.09
CA ASN A 4 -53.29 -56.97 -3.75
C ASN A 4 -52.11 -56.19 -3.17
N LEU A 5 -52.19 -54.85 -3.17
CA LEU A 5 -51.14 -53.96 -2.68
C LEU A 5 -51.54 -53.24 -1.40
N PHE A 6 -52.17 -53.94 -0.45
CA PHE A 6 -52.38 -53.42 0.91
C PHE A 6 -52.37 -54.57 1.92
N SER A 7 -51.21 -54.82 2.54
CA SER A 7 -51.13 -55.58 3.79
C SER A 7 -50.76 -54.63 4.94
N PRO A 8 -51.44 -54.68 6.11
CA PRO A 8 -51.26 -53.68 7.18
C PRO A 8 -49.95 -53.82 7.96
N ARG A 9 -49.08 -54.77 7.62
CA ARG A 9 -47.85 -55.05 8.37
C ARG A 9 -46.60 -54.34 7.82
N ALA A 10 -46.66 -53.73 6.64
CA ALA A 10 -45.50 -53.09 6.02
C ALA A 10 -45.35 -51.58 6.30
N LEU A 11 -46.38 -50.92 6.85
CA LEU A 11 -46.37 -49.46 7.09
C LEU A 11 -45.80 -49.04 8.46
N ALA A 12 -45.75 -49.95 9.43
CA ALA A 12 -45.25 -49.64 10.78
C ALA A 12 -43.71 -49.67 10.91
N SER A 13 -43.00 -50.26 9.95
CA SER A 13 -41.53 -50.41 10.02
C SER A 13 -40.76 -49.52 9.04
N GLY A 14 -41.45 -48.85 8.10
CA GLY A 14 -40.80 -48.01 7.07
C GLY A 14 -40.73 -46.52 7.39
N ALA A 15 -41.66 -45.99 8.20
CA ALA A 15 -41.77 -44.54 8.46
C ALA A 15 -40.93 -44.04 9.64
N VAL A 16 -40.49 -44.94 10.53
CA VAL A 16 -39.68 -44.57 11.71
C VAL A 16 -38.17 -44.61 11.40
N LEU A 17 -37.75 -45.40 10.41
CA LEU A 17 -36.32 -45.56 10.07
C LEU A 17 -35.78 -44.56 9.05
N THR A 18 -36.64 -43.86 8.29
CA THR A 18 -36.19 -42.89 7.27
C THR A 18 -35.99 -41.47 7.79
N ALA A 19 -36.51 -41.14 8.99
CA ALA A 19 -36.27 -39.85 9.63
C ALA A 19 -34.92 -39.76 10.37
N VAL A 20 -34.27 -40.90 10.64
CA VAL A 20 -33.00 -40.97 11.40
C VAL A 20 -31.76 -40.99 10.49
N SER A 21 -31.91 -41.32 9.20
CA SER A 21 -30.77 -41.39 8.25
C SER A 21 -30.46 -40.08 7.50
N LEU A 22 -31.03 -38.94 7.90
CA LEU A 22 -30.73 -37.61 7.34
C LEU A 22 -29.70 -36.81 8.17
N GLY A 23 -28.99 -37.48 9.06
CA GLY A 23 -27.86 -36.93 9.82
C GLY A 23 -26.57 -36.92 9.01
N ALA A 24 -26.49 -36.15 7.93
CA ALA A 24 -25.22 -35.76 7.32
C ALA A 24 -25.36 -34.42 6.59
N SER A 25 -24.68 -33.41 7.12
CA SER A 25 -24.29 -32.16 6.42
C SER A 25 -25.33 -31.06 6.23
N PHE A 26 -26.21 -30.81 7.20
CA PHE A 26 -27.00 -29.58 7.23
C PHE A 26 -26.61 -28.70 8.42
N SER A 27 -25.77 -27.68 8.16
CA SER A 27 -25.66 -26.48 9.00
C SER A 27 -26.97 -25.70 8.89
N ALA A 28 -28.02 -26.21 9.51
CA ALA A 28 -29.33 -25.62 9.44
C ALA A 28 -29.62 -24.87 10.76
N GLN A 29 -30.36 -23.76 10.67
CA GLN A 29 -30.66 -22.87 11.79
C GLN A 29 -32.15 -22.71 12.08
N ALA A 30 -32.50 -22.11 13.23
CA ALA A 30 -33.85 -22.15 13.83
C ALA A 30 -34.87 -21.40 13.03
N GLN A 31 -36.12 -21.86 13.13
CA GLN A 31 -37.25 -21.18 12.52
C GLN A 31 -37.29 -19.73 13.03
N SER A 32 -37.10 -18.81 12.10
CA SER A 32 -36.93 -17.38 12.33
C SER A 32 -37.29 -16.64 11.04
N ALA A 33 -37.20 -15.32 11.02
CA ALA A 33 -37.36 -14.54 9.78
C ALA A 33 -36.46 -15.05 8.64
N ASP A 34 -35.32 -15.65 9.00
CA ASP A 34 -34.26 -16.14 8.12
C ASP A 34 -34.56 -17.56 7.60
N HIS A 35 -35.29 -18.36 8.39
CA HIS A 35 -35.66 -19.74 8.07
C HIS A 35 -37.18 -19.86 8.11
N LYS A 36 -37.81 -19.44 7.01
CA LYS A 36 -39.25 -19.23 6.98
C LYS A 36 -40.06 -20.52 6.99
N THR A 37 -39.47 -21.68 6.69
CA THR A 37 -40.22 -22.96 6.63
C THR A 37 -39.65 -23.94 7.64
N ALA A 38 -40.49 -24.73 8.28
CA ALA A 38 -40.10 -25.86 9.10
C ALA A 38 -40.94 -27.09 8.77
N ILE A 39 -40.34 -28.27 8.93
CA ILE A 39 -41.02 -29.56 8.85
C ILE A 39 -40.93 -30.25 10.21
N SER A 40 -41.98 -30.97 10.60
CA SER A 40 -42.02 -31.66 11.87
C SER A 40 -42.61 -33.05 11.72
N GLY A 41 -42.12 -33.96 12.55
CA GLY A 41 -42.66 -35.32 12.71
C GLY A 41 -42.85 -35.61 14.19
N ASN A 42 -43.99 -36.18 14.55
CA ASN A 42 -44.33 -36.48 15.94
C ASN A 42 -44.93 -37.88 16.10
N VAL A 43 -44.75 -38.42 17.31
CA VAL A 43 -45.56 -39.53 17.81
C VAL A 43 -46.61 -38.96 18.75
N SER A 44 -47.80 -39.55 18.73
CA SER A 44 -48.94 -39.01 19.47
C SER A 44 -49.69 -40.08 20.25
N VAL A 45 -50.42 -39.63 21.27
CA VAL A 45 -51.40 -40.41 22.01
C VAL A 45 -52.74 -39.68 21.91
N LEU A 46 -53.77 -40.40 21.45
CA LEU A 46 -55.13 -39.88 21.33
C LEU A 46 -56.02 -40.40 22.46
N GLN A 47 -56.77 -39.49 23.09
CA GLN A 47 -57.84 -39.77 24.02
C GLN A 47 -59.17 -39.37 23.39
N TYR A 48 -60.19 -40.17 23.62
CA TYR A 48 -61.53 -40.00 23.05
C TYR A 48 -62.51 -39.65 24.15
N ARG A 49 -63.50 -38.82 23.83
CA ARG A 49 -64.70 -38.68 24.62
C ARG A 49 -65.91 -38.52 23.70
N GLY A 50 -66.94 -39.30 23.98
CA GLY A 50 -68.23 -39.30 23.30
C GLY A 50 -69.24 -40.11 24.10
N GLU A 51 -70.29 -40.56 23.44
CA GLU A 51 -71.46 -41.19 24.05
C GLU A 51 -71.13 -42.56 24.65
N LEU A 52 -70.24 -43.33 24.01
CA LEU A 52 -69.80 -44.63 24.51
C LEU A 52 -68.74 -44.57 25.62
N GLY A 53 -68.13 -43.42 25.88
CA GLY A 53 -67.29 -43.22 27.07
C GLY A 53 -66.28 -42.08 26.96
N ASN A 54 -65.46 -41.95 28.00
CA ASN A 54 -64.54 -40.83 28.19
C ASN A 54 -63.20 -41.34 28.72
N ASP A 55 -62.16 -41.23 27.89
CA ASP A 55 -60.78 -41.62 28.22
C ASP A 55 -59.88 -40.41 28.51
N TRP A 56 -60.46 -39.21 28.67
CA TRP A 56 -59.67 -38.02 28.94
C TRP A 56 -58.89 -38.16 30.24
N TRP A 57 -57.60 -37.85 30.17
CA TRP A 57 -56.64 -37.97 31.28
C TRP A 57 -56.44 -39.39 31.80
N ASN A 58 -56.99 -40.40 31.12
CA ASN A 58 -56.73 -41.80 31.40
C ASN A 58 -55.45 -42.24 30.68
N LEU A 59 -54.34 -42.31 31.43
CA LEU A 59 -53.02 -42.72 30.93
C LEU A 59 -52.69 -44.20 31.24
N GLY A 60 -53.70 -45.00 31.62
CA GLY A 60 -53.53 -46.43 31.90
C GLY A 60 -53.17 -47.26 30.67
N ARG A 61 -52.60 -48.45 30.89
CA ARG A 61 -52.08 -49.36 29.84
C ARG A 61 -53.11 -49.72 28.75
N ASP A 62 -54.40 -49.73 29.09
CA ASP A 62 -55.51 -50.06 28.17
C ASP A 62 -56.11 -48.84 27.46
N GLY A 63 -55.71 -47.61 27.84
CA GLY A 63 -56.21 -46.33 27.29
C GLY A 63 -55.26 -45.62 26.32
N LEU A 64 -54.00 -46.02 26.25
CA LEU A 64 -53.00 -45.38 25.38
C LEU A 64 -53.15 -45.82 23.92
N ARG A 65 -53.54 -44.88 23.06
CA ARG A 65 -53.77 -45.09 21.63
C ARG A 65 -52.72 -44.33 20.85
N PHE A 66 -51.76 -45.04 20.29
CA PHE A 66 -50.61 -44.43 19.62
C PHE A 66 -50.90 -44.08 18.17
N GLY A 67 -50.40 -42.93 17.76
CA GLY A 67 -50.48 -42.39 16.42
C GLY A 67 -49.19 -41.69 16.04
N GLY A 68 -49.21 -41.06 14.87
CA GLY A 68 -48.12 -40.23 14.41
C GLY A 68 -48.65 -39.08 13.57
N GLY A 69 -47.88 -38.01 13.53
CA GLY A 69 -48.23 -36.84 12.77
C GLY A 69 -47.03 -36.20 12.12
N ALA A 70 -47.31 -35.32 11.17
CA ALA A 70 -46.34 -34.46 10.55
C ALA A 70 -46.95 -33.07 10.35
N ALA A 71 -46.11 -32.04 10.31
CA ALA A 71 -46.57 -30.71 9.96
C ALA A 71 -45.55 -29.95 9.13
N ILE A 72 -46.05 -29.07 8.26
CA ILE A 72 -45.26 -28.04 7.59
C ILE A 72 -45.68 -26.71 8.18
N THR A 73 -44.75 -25.99 8.77
CA THR A 73 -44.97 -24.68 9.38
C THR A 73 -44.26 -23.60 8.58
N ARG A 74 -44.93 -22.46 8.38
CA ARG A 74 -44.40 -21.25 7.76
C ARG A 74 -44.38 -20.12 8.78
N TYR A 75 -43.22 -19.50 8.95
CA TYR A 75 -43.06 -18.26 9.69
C TYR A 75 -43.78 -17.12 8.98
N LEU A 76 -44.63 -16.39 9.71
CA LEU A 76 -45.29 -15.18 9.20
C LEU A 76 -44.68 -13.93 9.83
N SER A 77 -44.50 -13.94 11.14
CA SER A 77 -43.99 -12.80 11.92
C SER A 77 -43.36 -13.27 13.24
N PRO A 78 -42.74 -12.37 14.04
CA PRO A 78 -42.19 -12.74 15.35
C PRO A 78 -43.23 -13.38 16.27
N SER A 79 -44.51 -13.00 16.16
CA SER A 79 -45.59 -13.53 16.99
C SER A 79 -46.37 -14.68 16.34
N PHE A 80 -46.35 -14.82 15.02
CA PHE A 80 -47.26 -15.74 14.32
C PHE A 80 -46.55 -16.69 13.35
N ASP A 81 -46.98 -17.95 13.40
CA ASP A 81 -46.72 -18.95 12.36
C ASP A 81 -48.04 -19.52 11.85
N VAL A 82 -48.06 -20.00 10.61
CA VAL A 82 -49.13 -20.83 10.08
C VAL A 82 -48.63 -22.25 9.86
N SER A 83 -49.42 -23.26 10.19
CA SER A 83 -49.02 -24.66 10.14
C SER A 83 -50.09 -25.51 9.48
N LEU A 84 -49.70 -26.28 8.47
CA LEU A 84 -50.50 -27.40 7.98
C LEU A 84 -50.08 -28.65 8.78
N MET A 85 -50.99 -29.19 9.58
CA MET A 85 -50.79 -30.28 10.51
C MET A 85 -51.58 -31.50 10.05
N GLY A 86 -50.95 -32.67 10.09
CA GLY A 86 -51.57 -33.95 9.78
C GLY A 86 -51.31 -34.92 10.91
N ASN A 87 -52.34 -35.61 11.40
CA ASN A 87 -52.20 -36.68 12.38
C ASN A 87 -52.96 -37.92 11.91
N TYR A 88 -52.43 -39.10 12.20
CA TYR A 88 -53.05 -40.37 11.93
C TYR A 88 -53.02 -41.26 13.17
N GLN A 89 -54.17 -41.83 13.51
CA GLN A 89 -54.39 -42.62 14.71
C GLN A 89 -55.13 -43.91 14.39
N LEU A 90 -54.73 -44.99 15.07
CA LEU A 90 -55.48 -46.25 15.13
C LEU A 90 -55.95 -46.48 16.55
N TYR A 91 -57.25 -46.43 16.81
CA TYR A 91 -57.74 -46.70 18.16
C TYR A 91 -58.89 -47.68 18.21
N ARG A 92 -59.02 -48.31 19.36
CA ARG A 92 -60.11 -49.22 19.68
C ARG A 92 -60.72 -48.79 20.99
N PHE A 93 -62.03 -48.90 21.05
CA PHE A 93 -62.81 -48.61 22.22
C PHE A 93 -63.70 -49.82 22.51
N SER A 94 -63.75 -50.21 23.78
CA SER A 94 -64.57 -51.33 24.27
C SER A 94 -65.00 -50.93 25.68
N ASN A 95 -66.30 -50.79 25.92
CA ASN A 95 -66.82 -50.43 27.24
C ASN A 95 -67.83 -51.46 27.73
N ASN A 96 -67.76 -51.77 29.03
CA ASN A 96 -68.60 -52.76 29.70
C ASN A 96 -69.53 -52.13 30.75
N ILE A 97 -69.77 -50.81 30.71
CA ILE A 97 -70.62 -50.10 31.68
C ILE A 97 -71.87 -49.49 30.99
N GLN A 98 -73.05 -49.71 31.59
CA GLN A 98 -74.45 -49.44 31.13
C GLN A 98 -74.70 -47.99 30.66
N ALA A 99 -75.63 -47.65 29.74
CA ALA A 99 -77.05 -48.05 29.71
C ALA A 99 -77.77 -48.00 28.33
N ALA A 100 -77.06 -47.88 27.20
CA ALA A 100 -77.71 -47.92 25.87
C ALA A 100 -77.32 -49.12 25.00
N ALA A 101 -76.18 -49.78 25.29
CA ALA A 101 -75.59 -50.74 24.37
C ALA A 101 -74.60 -51.71 25.04
N GLN A 102 -75.10 -52.85 25.52
CA GLN A 102 -74.27 -53.92 26.09
C GLN A 102 -73.27 -54.47 25.04
N ASN A 103 -72.02 -54.73 25.43
CA ASN A 103 -70.94 -55.23 24.55
C ASN A 103 -70.56 -54.32 23.37
N SER A 104 -70.68 -53.00 23.51
CA SER A 104 -70.26 -52.06 22.46
C SER A 104 -68.74 -52.05 22.28
N LYS A 105 -68.32 -52.22 21.04
CA LYS A 105 -66.91 -52.21 20.66
C LYS A 105 -66.75 -51.65 19.26
N PHE A 106 -65.83 -50.72 19.09
CA PHE A 106 -65.50 -50.18 17.78
C PHE A 106 -63.99 -49.97 17.61
N SER A 107 -63.57 -49.95 16.36
CA SER A 107 -62.20 -49.69 15.93
C SER A 107 -62.22 -48.59 14.89
N VAL A 108 -61.41 -47.57 15.10
CA VAL A 108 -61.34 -46.39 14.24
C VAL A 108 -59.94 -46.26 13.67
N LYS A 109 -59.89 -46.03 12.36
CA LYS A 109 -58.74 -45.44 11.70
C LYS A 109 -59.09 -43.98 11.44
N SER A 110 -58.47 -43.06 12.15
CA SER A 110 -58.76 -41.64 12.01
C SER A 110 -57.53 -40.86 11.59
N GLY A 111 -57.77 -39.73 10.94
CA GLY A 111 -56.78 -38.71 10.72
C GLY A 111 -57.37 -37.32 10.77
N PHE A 112 -56.52 -36.38 11.14
CA PHE A 112 -56.81 -34.96 11.16
C PHE A 112 -55.91 -34.26 10.14
N ALA A 113 -56.47 -33.32 9.38
CA ALA A 113 -55.76 -32.53 8.38
C ALA A 113 -56.17 -31.05 8.53
N ASP A 114 -55.23 -30.26 9.02
CA ASP A 114 -55.53 -29.11 9.87
C ASP A 114 -54.69 -27.90 9.51
N LEU A 115 -55.32 -26.75 9.31
CA LEU A 115 -54.63 -25.48 9.14
C LEU A 115 -54.72 -24.67 10.44
N ALA A 116 -53.59 -24.52 11.13
CA ALA A 116 -53.49 -23.84 12.41
C ALA A 116 -52.69 -22.54 12.32
N LEU A 117 -53.17 -21.50 13.00
CA LEU A 117 -52.39 -20.31 13.34
C LEU A 117 -51.79 -20.51 14.73
N LYS A 118 -50.48 -20.34 14.85
CA LYS A 118 -49.73 -20.44 16.11
C LYS A 118 -49.35 -19.04 16.59
N LEU A 119 -49.74 -18.68 17.80
CA LEU A 119 -49.25 -17.51 18.52
C LEU A 119 -48.04 -17.92 19.38
N LYS A 120 -46.87 -17.39 19.04
CA LYS A 120 -45.59 -17.64 19.72
C LYS A 120 -45.35 -16.60 20.80
N LEU A 121 -44.83 -17.04 21.95
CA LEU A 121 -44.41 -16.12 23.02
C LEU A 121 -42.93 -15.71 22.91
N ASN A 122 -42.12 -16.41 22.11
CA ASN A 122 -40.75 -16.02 21.76
C ASN A 122 -40.71 -15.01 20.60
N ASN A 123 -41.35 -13.86 20.81
CA ASN A 123 -41.54 -12.83 19.79
C ASN A 123 -40.66 -11.58 19.98
N GLY A 124 -39.61 -11.69 20.80
CA GLY A 124 -38.71 -10.58 21.15
C GLY A 124 -39.27 -9.61 22.18
N LYS A 125 -40.60 -9.60 22.42
CA LYS A 125 -41.26 -8.74 23.42
C LYS A 125 -41.53 -9.47 24.74
N ILE A 126 -42.06 -10.69 24.66
CA ILE A 126 -42.38 -11.50 25.85
C ILE A 126 -41.18 -12.38 26.23
N LEU A 127 -40.67 -13.15 25.28
CA LEU A 127 -39.42 -13.90 25.39
C LEU A 127 -38.51 -13.57 24.22
N LYS A 128 -37.19 -13.70 24.43
CA LYS A 128 -36.20 -13.59 23.35
C LYS A 128 -36.54 -14.55 22.22
N GLU A 129 -36.34 -14.15 20.96
CA GLU A 129 -36.66 -15.01 19.80
C GLU A 129 -35.85 -16.32 19.79
N ASP A 130 -34.65 -16.28 20.37
CA ASP A 130 -33.73 -17.40 20.53
C ASP A 130 -33.84 -18.12 21.88
N ALA A 131 -34.88 -17.83 22.68
CA ALA A 131 -35.11 -18.51 23.95
C ALA A 131 -35.10 -20.03 23.79
N PHE A 132 -34.50 -20.73 24.75
CA PHE A 132 -34.42 -22.20 24.78
C PHE A 132 -35.81 -22.84 24.86
N ILE A 133 -36.70 -22.30 25.69
CA ILE A 133 -38.09 -22.73 25.80
C ILE A 133 -38.97 -21.71 25.08
N GLN A 134 -39.80 -22.19 24.17
CA GLN A 134 -40.61 -21.39 23.26
C GLN A 134 -42.07 -21.84 23.37
N PRO A 135 -42.84 -21.27 24.30
CA PRO A 135 -44.26 -21.56 24.42
C PRO A 135 -45.05 -20.95 23.27
N ALA A 136 -46.06 -21.68 22.82
CA ALA A 136 -47.03 -21.22 21.85
C ALA A 136 -48.43 -21.77 22.17
N ILE A 137 -49.45 -21.00 21.79
CA ILE A 137 -50.82 -21.51 21.68
C ILE A 137 -51.20 -21.53 20.21
N PHE A 138 -52.08 -22.42 19.82
CA PHE A 138 -52.51 -22.52 18.44
C PHE A 138 -53.99 -22.88 18.34
N GLY A 139 -54.59 -22.46 17.24
CA GLY A 139 -55.98 -22.78 16.91
C GLY A 139 -56.16 -22.80 15.41
N GLY A 140 -57.13 -23.57 14.94
CA GLY A 140 -57.28 -23.80 13.52
C GLY A 140 -58.58 -24.49 13.15
N VAL A 141 -58.69 -24.70 11.85
CA VAL A 141 -59.78 -25.44 11.22
C VAL A 141 -59.21 -26.51 10.30
N GLY A 142 -59.95 -27.59 10.11
CA GLY A 142 -59.46 -28.70 9.30
C GLY A 142 -60.53 -29.71 8.97
N MET A 143 -60.07 -30.93 8.71
CA MET A 143 -60.91 -32.07 8.39
C MET A 143 -60.55 -33.26 9.25
N TYR A 144 -61.58 -33.84 9.87
CA TYR A 144 -61.54 -35.17 10.45
C TYR A 144 -61.98 -36.19 9.43
N LEU A 145 -61.10 -37.15 9.15
CA LEU A 145 -61.32 -38.26 8.24
C LEU A 145 -61.21 -39.55 9.05
N ALA A 146 -62.27 -40.34 9.09
CA ALA A 146 -62.26 -41.59 9.84
C ALA A 146 -62.97 -42.73 9.12
N HIS A 147 -62.51 -43.93 9.41
CA HIS A 147 -63.19 -45.17 9.07
C HIS A 147 -63.42 -45.93 10.37
N SER A 148 -64.69 -46.03 10.76
CA SER A 148 -65.11 -46.65 12.01
C SER A 148 -65.89 -47.93 11.74
N VAL A 149 -65.45 -49.03 12.36
CA VAL A 149 -66.10 -50.34 12.28
C VAL A 149 -66.37 -50.84 13.68
N GLY A 150 -67.58 -51.25 13.97
CA GLY A 150 -67.93 -51.70 15.31
C GLY A 150 -69.32 -52.26 15.45
N ASN A 151 -69.68 -52.51 16.70
CA ASN A 151 -71.01 -52.87 17.14
C ASN A 151 -71.41 -51.89 18.25
N ASN A 152 -72.58 -51.27 18.13
CA ASN A 152 -73.12 -50.30 19.08
C ASN A 152 -74.20 -50.93 19.99
N GLY A 153 -74.05 -52.21 20.33
CA GLY A 153 -74.98 -53.02 21.13
C GLY A 153 -76.27 -53.43 20.42
N THR A 154 -76.67 -52.72 19.36
CA THR A 154 -77.89 -53.01 18.59
C THR A 154 -77.58 -53.47 17.17
N ASN A 155 -76.63 -52.83 16.49
CA ASN A 155 -76.26 -53.12 15.11
C ASN A 155 -74.74 -53.15 14.94
N ASN A 156 -74.29 -53.90 13.92
CA ASN A 156 -72.95 -53.71 13.38
C ASN A 156 -72.95 -52.50 12.44
N PHE A 157 -71.87 -51.74 12.42
CA PHE A 157 -71.70 -50.59 11.54
C PHE A 157 -70.31 -50.56 10.91
N ASP A 158 -70.25 -49.97 9.72
CA ASP A 158 -69.04 -49.71 8.95
C ASP A 158 -69.22 -48.37 8.23
N ASN A 159 -68.60 -47.32 8.78
CA ASN A 159 -68.85 -45.94 8.41
C ASN A 159 -67.56 -45.24 7.99
N ALA A 160 -67.58 -44.64 6.81
CA ALA A 160 -66.64 -43.60 6.42
C ALA A 160 -67.16 -42.21 6.85
N ILE A 161 -66.31 -41.43 7.50
CA ILE A 161 -66.63 -40.14 8.11
C ILE A 161 -65.67 -39.10 7.54
N GLY A 162 -66.23 -38.01 7.04
CA GLY A 162 -65.48 -36.82 6.62
C GLY A 162 -66.23 -35.60 7.10
N ARG A 163 -65.64 -34.86 8.05
CA ARG A 163 -66.31 -33.76 8.75
C ARG A 163 -65.34 -32.61 9.03
N PRO A 164 -65.81 -31.35 9.03
CA PRO A 164 -65.01 -30.24 9.50
C PRO A 164 -64.56 -30.47 10.95
N ASP A 165 -63.33 -30.08 11.24
CA ASP A 165 -62.71 -30.10 12.57
C ASP A 165 -62.34 -28.68 13.01
N PHE A 166 -62.52 -28.41 14.30
CA PHE A 166 -61.95 -27.25 14.97
C PHE A 166 -60.93 -27.73 15.98
N MET A 167 -59.73 -27.15 15.92
CA MET A 167 -58.67 -27.52 16.84
C MET A 167 -58.19 -26.32 17.67
N GLY A 168 -57.74 -26.61 18.88
CA GLY A 168 -57.08 -25.65 19.75
C GLY A 168 -56.10 -26.34 20.67
N GLY A 169 -54.94 -25.73 20.92
CA GLY A 169 -53.90 -26.39 21.69
C GLY A 169 -52.79 -25.49 22.19
N ALA A 170 -51.90 -26.11 22.93
CA ALA A 170 -50.67 -25.50 23.45
C ALA A 170 -49.47 -26.34 23.05
N LEU A 171 -48.35 -25.66 22.82
CA LEU A 171 -47.08 -26.24 22.42
C LEU A 171 -45.96 -25.64 23.25
N LEU A 172 -45.08 -26.49 23.75
CA LEU A 172 -43.78 -26.14 24.28
C LEU A 172 -42.71 -26.65 23.32
N ARG A 173 -41.98 -25.71 22.74
CA ARG A 173 -40.81 -26.02 21.91
C ARG A 173 -39.53 -25.83 22.71
N PHE A 174 -38.67 -26.84 22.70
CA PHE A 174 -37.32 -26.81 23.26
C PHE A 174 -36.33 -26.70 22.10
N ARG A 175 -35.66 -25.55 21.99
CA ARG A 175 -34.68 -25.26 20.95
C ARG A 175 -33.37 -25.98 21.26
N LEU A 176 -33.11 -27.11 20.61
CA LEU A 176 -31.92 -27.94 20.84
C LEU A 176 -30.69 -27.42 20.12
N SER A 177 -30.89 -26.85 18.93
CA SER A 177 -29.88 -26.16 18.17
C SER A 177 -30.52 -24.98 17.44
N PRO A 178 -29.80 -24.28 16.57
CA PRO A 178 -30.44 -23.52 15.53
C PRO A 178 -31.46 -24.42 14.77
N ALA A 179 -31.15 -25.37 13.90
CA ALA A 179 -32.22 -26.04 13.11
C ALA A 179 -33.19 -26.96 13.85
N LEU A 180 -32.77 -27.55 14.97
CA LEU A 180 -33.48 -28.66 15.57
C LEU A 180 -34.18 -28.24 16.85
N ALA A 181 -35.45 -28.61 16.94
CA ALA A 181 -36.27 -28.42 18.13
C ALA A 181 -36.98 -29.72 18.52
N LEU A 182 -37.20 -29.90 19.81
CA LEU A 182 -38.11 -30.89 20.38
C LEU A 182 -39.42 -30.19 20.73
N ASP A 183 -40.53 -30.66 20.19
CA ASP A 183 -41.85 -30.12 20.44
C ASP A 183 -42.65 -31.09 21.32
N VAL A 184 -43.26 -30.54 22.37
CA VAL A 184 -44.26 -31.21 23.19
C VAL A 184 -45.55 -30.40 23.06
N GLN A 185 -46.62 -31.03 22.58
CA GLN A 185 -47.89 -30.33 22.36
C GLN A 185 -49.09 -31.14 22.81
N THR A 186 -50.16 -30.43 23.12
CA THR A 186 -51.48 -30.99 23.37
C THR A 186 -52.50 -30.22 22.54
N ALA A 187 -53.35 -30.95 21.82
CA ALA A 187 -54.38 -30.39 20.96
C ALA A 187 -55.74 -31.01 21.30
N TYR A 188 -56.73 -30.17 21.51
CA TYR A 188 -58.13 -30.54 21.51
C TYR A 188 -58.67 -30.44 20.09
N HIS A 189 -59.33 -31.50 19.62
CA HIS A 189 -60.00 -31.57 18.32
C HIS A 189 -61.50 -31.79 18.54
N TYR A 190 -62.30 -31.00 17.84
CA TYR A 190 -63.76 -30.99 17.90
C TYR A 190 -64.35 -31.17 16.51
N PRO A 191 -64.35 -32.41 15.98
CA PRO A 191 -65.00 -32.70 14.72
C PRO A 191 -66.51 -32.61 14.88
N LEU A 192 -67.18 -32.01 13.91
CA LEU A 192 -68.63 -31.82 13.95
C LEU A 192 -69.37 -33.14 13.61
N THR A 193 -69.23 -34.15 14.47
CA THR A 193 -69.75 -35.50 14.24
C THR A 193 -69.98 -36.27 15.54
N GLU A 194 -71.10 -36.98 15.59
CA GLU A 194 -71.45 -38.03 16.56
C GLU A 194 -71.36 -39.44 15.93
N ARG A 195 -70.90 -39.50 14.67
CA ARG A 195 -70.91 -40.75 13.87
C ARG A 195 -69.73 -41.67 14.14
N THR A 196 -68.79 -41.28 15.01
CA THR A 196 -67.54 -42.03 15.20
C THR A 196 -67.79 -43.35 15.90
N ASP A 197 -68.65 -43.35 16.91
CA ASP A 197 -69.13 -44.54 17.58
C ASP A 197 -70.51 -45.03 17.05
N ASN A 198 -71.15 -44.22 16.20
CA ASN A 198 -72.46 -44.46 15.60
C ASN A 198 -73.57 -44.64 16.65
N VAL A 199 -73.48 -43.91 17.76
CA VAL A 199 -74.50 -43.82 18.81
C VAL A 199 -75.04 -42.40 18.85
N TYR A 200 -76.35 -42.26 18.71
CA TYR A 200 -77.04 -40.97 18.67
C TYR A 200 -77.88 -40.84 19.93
N SER A 201 -77.58 -39.86 20.78
CA SER A 201 -78.35 -39.62 22.00
C SER A 201 -79.48 -38.62 21.74
N ALA A 202 -80.73 -39.00 22.04
CA ALA A 202 -81.89 -38.13 21.86
C ALA A 202 -81.95 -36.94 22.84
N THR A 203 -81.10 -36.95 23.88
CA THR A 203 -81.11 -35.97 24.98
C THR A 203 -79.77 -35.27 25.21
N ASP A 204 -78.65 -35.81 24.71
CA ASP A 204 -77.31 -35.20 24.77
C ASP A 204 -76.72 -35.22 23.36
N ASN A 205 -76.85 -34.11 22.63
CA ASN A 205 -76.39 -33.99 21.24
C ASN A 205 -74.92 -33.56 21.19
N ARG A 206 -74.06 -34.31 21.89
CA ARG A 206 -72.63 -34.03 21.97
C ARG A 206 -71.95 -34.59 20.72
N TYR A 207 -70.93 -33.88 20.24
CA TYR A 207 -70.05 -34.43 19.22
C TYR A 207 -68.88 -35.15 19.87
N ASP A 208 -68.40 -36.18 19.19
CA ASP A 208 -67.19 -36.89 19.55
C ASP A 208 -66.01 -35.91 19.56
N ASP A 209 -65.27 -35.85 20.66
CA ASP A 209 -64.12 -34.96 20.80
C ASP A 209 -62.85 -35.69 21.28
N PHE A 210 -61.70 -35.10 20.95
CA PHE A 210 -60.42 -35.77 21.08
C PHE A 210 -59.37 -34.88 21.73
N LEU A 211 -58.54 -35.48 22.59
CA LEU A 211 -57.28 -34.88 23.03
C LEU A 211 -56.13 -35.65 22.39
N VAL A 212 -55.24 -34.93 21.71
CA VAL A 212 -54.06 -35.48 21.07
C VAL A 212 -52.83 -34.89 21.74
N HIS A 213 -52.09 -35.71 22.46
CA HIS A 213 -50.80 -35.34 23.05
C HIS A 213 -49.69 -35.83 22.13
N SER A 214 -48.78 -34.95 21.71
CA SER A 214 -47.70 -35.31 20.80
C SER A 214 -46.34 -34.88 21.33
N VAL A 215 -45.34 -35.70 21.05
CA VAL A 215 -43.92 -35.35 21.19
C VAL A 215 -43.23 -35.61 19.85
N GLY A 216 -42.45 -34.64 19.38
CA GLY A 216 -41.87 -34.71 18.04
C GLY A 216 -40.66 -33.82 17.85
N LEU A 217 -40.03 -33.97 16.70
CA LEU A 217 -38.91 -33.12 16.29
C LEU A 217 -39.36 -32.18 15.19
N THR A 218 -38.87 -30.94 15.26
CA THR A 218 -39.03 -29.93 14.21
C THR A 218 -37.67 -29.56 13.65
N LEU A 219 -37.58 -29.56 12.32
CA LEU A 219 -36.43 -29.13 11.54
C LEU A 219 -36.80 -27.86 10.77
N ALA A 220 -36.08 -26.77 11.04
CA ALA A 220 -36.19 -25.54 10.27
C ALA A 220 -35.33 -25.59 8.99
N LEU A 221 -35.89 -25.09 7.89
CA LEU A 221 -35.34 -25.16 6.53
C LEU A 221 -35.03 -23.74 6.01
N GLY A 222 -34.01 -23.63 5.16
CA GLY A 222 -33.58 -22.38 4.51
C GLY A 222 -32.18 -21.95 4.90
N LYS A 223 -31.70 -20.83 4.34
CA LYS A 223 -30.52 -20.07 4.79
C LYS A 223 -30.96 -18.62 5.01
N ALA A 224 -30.38 -17.97 6.01
CA ALA A 224 -30.52 -16.54 6.17
C ALA A 224 -30.04 -15.81 4.91
N LYS A 225 -30.69 -14.70 4.58
CA LYS A 225 -30.20 -13.81 3.53
C LYS A 225 -29.01 -13.03 4.10
N ASP A 226 -27.93 -13.03 3.33
CA ASP A 226 -26.63 -12.43 3.62
C ASP A 226 -26.19 -11.88 2.25
N THR A 227 -26.24 -10.56 2.10
CA THR A 227 -26.20 -9.86 0.81
C THR A 227 -24.79 -9.61 0.33
N ASP A 228 -23.90 -9.21 1.23
CA ASP A 228 -22.48 -8.94 0.99
C ASP A 228 -21.60 -10.18 1.25
N ALA A 229 -22.18 -11.26 1.78
CA ALA A 229 -21.55 -12.56 1.98
C ALA A 229 -20.37 -12.50 2.95
N ASP A 230 -20.46 -11.62 3.95
CA ASP A 230 -19.50 -11.48 5.04
C ASP A 230 -19.67 -12.56 6.14
N GLY A 231 -20.76 -13.33 6.07
CA GLY A 231 -21.12 -14.39 7.00
C GLY A 231 -22.10 -13.96 8.10
N VAL A 232 -22.50 -12.69 8.13
CA VAL A 232 -23.48 -12.10 9.04
C VAL A 232 -24.79 -11.85 8.27
N PRO A 233 -25.92 -12.45 8.69
CA PRO A 233 -27.18 -12.22 8.02
C PRO A 233 -27.60 -10.74 7.99
N ASP A 234 -28.23 -10.29 6.90
CA ASP A 234 -28.71 -8.91 6.67
C ASP A 234 -29.42 -8.29 7.88
N ARG A 235 -30.14 -9.10 8.67
CA ARG A 235 -30.92 -8.65 9.84
C ARG A 235 -30.07 -8.30 11.07
N LYS A 236 -28.85 -8.81 11.14
CA LYS A 236 -27.88 -8.63 12.23
C LYS A 236 -26.72 -7.76 11.80
N ASP A 237 -26.56 -7.61 10.50
CA ASP A 237 -25.53 -6.84 9.86
C ASP A 237 -25.83 -5.34 9.96
N LYS A 238 -24.88 -4.60 10.52
CA LYS A 238 -24.89 -3.14 10.63
C LYS A 238 -24.08 -2.48 9.52
N CYS A 239 -23.30 -3.25 8.76
CA CYS A 239 -22.39 -2.84 7.72
C CYS A 239 -22.67 -3.64 6.43
N PRO A 240 -23.84 -3.42 5.78
CA PRO A 240 -24.43 -4.26 4.73
C PRO A 240 -23.69 -4.29 3.37
N ASP A 241 -22.51 -3.66 3.32
CA ASP A 241 -21.70 -3.50 2.12
C ASP A 241 -20.23 -3.89 2.41
N THR A 242 -20.01 -4.77 3.38
CA THR A 242 -18.66 -5.18 3.76
C THR A 242 -18.03 -6.01 2.63
N PRO A 243 -16.80 -5.69 2.18
CA PRO A 243 -16.18 -6.44 1.10
C PRO A 243 -15.99 -7.93 1.45
N ALA A 244 -16.37 -8.81 0.53
CA ALA A 244 -16.24 -10.25 0.71
C ALA A 244 -14.81 -10.67 1.08
N GLY A 245 -14.68 -11.47 2.14
CA GLY A 245 -13.39 -11.96 2.65
C GLY A 245 -12.74 -11.07 3.72
N VAL A 246 -13.28 -9.88 3.99
CA VAL A 246 -12.90 -9.07 5.15
C VAL A 246 -13.39 -9.76 6.43
N LYS A 247 -12.56 -9.74 7.47
CA LYS A 247 -12.97 -10.25 8.78
C LYS A 247 -13.90 -9.23 9.44
N VAL A 248 -15.06 -9.71 9.87
CA VAL A 248 -16.08 -8.88 10.52
C VAL A 248 -16.34 -9.32 11.95
N ASP A 249 -16.83 -8.38 12.74
CA ASP A 249 -17.37 -8.63 14.07
C ASP A 249 -18.76 -9.32 14.00
N PRO A 250 -19.36 -9.72 15.13
CA PRO A 250 -20.69 -10.34 15.13
C PRO A 250 -21.85 -9.48 14.60
N THR A 251 -21.58 -8.22 14.28
CA THR A 251 -22.52 -7.25 13.70
C THR A 251 -22.22 -6.92 12.24
N GLY A 252 -21.31 -7.66 11.58
CA GLY A 252 -21.01 -7.52 10.16
C GLY A 252 -20.06 -6.36 9.84
N CYS A 253 -19.54 -5.67 10.84
CA CYS A 253 -18.64 -4.55 10.61
C CYS A 253 -17.18 -5.02 10.60
N PRO A 254 -16.33 -4.45 9.72
CA PRO A 254 -14.90 -4.74 9.71
C PRO A 254 -14.26 -4.54 11.08
N ILE A 255 -13.34 -5.43 11.44
CA ILE A 255 -12.58 -5.32 12.67
C ILE A 255 -11.64 -4.11 12.59
N ASP A 256 -11.63 -3.31 13.66
CA ASP A 256 -10.73 -2.20 13.94
C ASP A 256 -10.13 -2.49 15.32
N THR A 257 -8.92 -3.03 15.33
CA THR A 257 -8.28 -3.63 16.50
C THR A 257 -7.80 -2.57 17.48
N ASP A 258 -7.24 -1.46 17.00
CA ASP A 258 -6.73 -0.39 17.85
C ASP A 258 -7.74 0.73 18.11
N GLY A 259 -8.82 0.81 17.33
CA GLY A 259 -9.91 1.76 17.49
C GLY A 259 -9.54 3.18 17.05
N ASP A 260 -8.76 3.33 15.98
CA ASP A 260 -8.42 4.63 15.38
C ASP A 260 -9.41 5.09 14.28
N GLY A 261 -10.33 4.20 13.88
CA GLY A 261 -11.34 4.44 12.86
C GLY A 261 -10.96 3.98 11.45
N VAL A 262 -9.79 3.37 11.26
CA VAL A 262 -9.38 2.65 10.05
C VAL A 262 -9.50 1.15 10.34
N ALA A 263 -10.22 0.42 9.49
CA ALA A 263 -10.37 -1.03 9.69
C ALA A 263 -9.05 -1.76 9.40
N ASP A 264 -8.77 -2.85 10.11
CA ASP A 264 -7.52 -3.64 10.05
C ASP A 264 -7.08 -4.02 8.63
N TYR A 265 -8.04 -4.23 7.72
CA TYR A 265 -7.76 -4.61 6.33
C TYR A 265 -7.31 -3.44 5.44
N GLN A 266 -7.50 -2.20 5.90
CA GLN A 266 -7.06 -0.95 5.29
C GLN A 266 -5.94 -0.28 6.09
N ASP A 267 -5.72 -0.74 7.31
CA ASP A 267 -4.73 -0.22 8.24
C ASP A 267 -3.36 -0.86 7.99
N LYS A 268 -2.33 -0.02 7.86
CA LYS A 268 -0.93 -0.44 7.78
C LYS A 268 -0.30 -0.71 9.14
N CYS A 269 -0.89 -0.17 10.21
CA CYS A 269 -0.45 -0.27 11.59
C CYS A 269 -1.57 -0.76 12.54
N PRO A 270 -2.18 -1.95 12.33
CA PRO A 270 -3.45 -2.36 12.97
C PRO A 270 -3.47 -2.49 14.51
N ASP A 271 -2.31 -2.41 15.15
CA ASP A 271 -2.14 -2.58 16.59
C ASP A 271 -1.85 -1.24 17.31
N VAL A 272 -1.68 -0.14 16.58
CA VAL A 272 -1.22 1.15 17.12
C VAL A 272 -1.94 2.30 16.42
N LYS A 273 -2.79 2.97 17.21
CA LYS A 273 -3.62 4.08 16.72
C LYS A 273 -2.84 5.08 15.88
N GLY A 274 -3.37 5.40 14.70
CA GLY A 274 -2.79 6.40 13.84
C GLY A 274 -3.81 7.32 13.18
N LEU A 275 -3.36 7.92 12.08
CA LEU A 275 -4.13 8.88 11.31
C LEU A 275 -4.69 8.22 10.06
N ALA A 276 -5.97 8.46 9.76
CA ALA A 276 -6.59 7.97 8.54
C ALA A 276 -5.88 8.44 7.25
N ALA A 277 -5.27 9.64 7.27
CA ALA A 277 -4.46 10.16 6.17
C ALA A 277 -3.20 9.32 5.90
N LEU A 278 -2.71 8.62 6.93
CA LEU A 278 -1.53 7.76 6.90
C LEU A 278 -1.89 6.28 6.97
N GLN A 279 -3.11 5.93 6.56
CA GLN A 279 -3.61 4.56 6.55
C GLN A 279 -3.50 3.88 7.92
N GLY A 280 -3.86 4.60 8.99
CA GLY A 280 -3.89 4.09 10.36
C GLY A 280 -2.54 4.08 11.08
N CYS A 281 -1.48 4.62 10.47
CA CYS A 281 -0.18 4.72 11.13
C CYS A 281 0.01 6.01 11.94
N PRO A 282 0.76 5.96 13.06
CA PRO A 282 1.08 7.12 13.87
C PRO A 282 2.09 8.04 13.17
N ASP A 283 2.05 9.32 13.55
CA ASP A 283 2.95 10.40 13.13
C ASP A 283 3.19 11.27 14.37
N ALA A 284 4.36 11.07 15.00
CA ALA A 284 4.68 11.59 16.32
C ALA A 284 5.05 13.07 16.31
N ASP A 285 5.70 13.57 15.25
CA ASP A 285 6.13 14.97 15.13
C ASP A 285 5.18 15.82 14.26
N GLY A 286 4.25 15.18 13.55
CA GLY A 286 3.18 15.82 12.80
C GLY A 286 3.66 16.43 11.48
N ASP A 287 4.75 15.92 10.90
CA ASP A 287 5.30 16.40 9.64
C ASP A 287 4.58 15.86 8.40
N GLY A 288 3.68 14.88 8.59
CA GLY A 288 2.89 14.25 7.55
C GLY A 288 3.48 12.95 6.99
N VAL A 289 4.54 12.42 7.60
CA VAL A 289 5.13 11.12 7.30
C VAL A 289 4.95 10.20 8.52
N ALA A 290 4.56 8.95 8.28
CA ALA A 290 4.34 8.01 9.37
C ALA A 290 5.66 7.61 10.05
N ASP A 291 5.64 7.38 11.37
CA ASP A 291 6.82 7.06 12.18
C ASP A 291 7.68 5.91 11.61
N GLY A 292 7.04 4.93 10.96
CA GLY A 292 7.71 3.78 10.35
C GLY A 292 8.46 4.08 9.04
N ASP A 293 8.07 5.16 8.36
CA ASP A 293 8.64 5.63 7.09
C ASP A 293 9.51 6.90 7.27
N ASP A 294 9.46 7.52 8.44
CA ASP A 294 10.18 8.75 8.78
C ASP A 294 11.64 8.49 9.21
N LYS A 295 12.57 9.18 8.55
CA LYS A 295 14.01 9.13 8.83
C LYS A 295 14.49 10.22 9.77
N CYS A 296 13.66 11.22 10.02
CA CYS A 296 13.95 12.43 10.79
C CYS A 296 12.91 12.65 11.91
N PRO A 297 12.85 11.76 12.93
CA PRO A 297 11.73 11.60 13.88
C PRO A 297 11.51 12.74 14.91
N ASN A 298 11.89 13.98 14.60
CA ASN A 298 11.69 15.17 15.43
C ASN A 298 11.69 16.44 14.56
N THR A 299 11.13 16.38 13.36
CA THR A 299 11.03 17.54 12.48
C THR A 299 10.10 18.58 13.13
N PRO A 300 10.54 19.86 13.24
CA PRO A 300 9.70 20.90 13.82
C PRO A 300 8.38 21.08 13.05
N ALA A 301 7.28 21.18 13.79
CA ALA A 301 5.96 21.39 13.20
C ALA A 301 5.92 22.60 12.25
N GLY A 302 5.43 22.38 11.03
CA GLY A 302 5.34 23.40 9.98
C GLY A 302 6.57 23.49 9.06
N THR A 303 7.65 22.76 9.34
CA THR A 303 8.76 22.58 8.41
C THR A 303 8.28 21.79 7.19
N LYS A 304 8.72 22.20 5.99
CA LYS A 304 8.44 21.43 4.77
C LYS A 304 9.41 20.26 4.70
N VAL A 305 8.87 19.06 4.57
CA VAL A 305 9.63 17.82 4.48
C VAL A 305 9.52 17.16 3.12
N ASP A 306 10.48 16.30 2.82
CA ASP A 306 10.40 15.37 1.70
C ASP A 306 9.56 14.12 2.04
N ALA A 307 9.53 13.14 1.14
CA ALA A 307 8.78 11.90 1.34
C ALA A 307 9.34 11.00 2.46
N THR A 308 10.44 11.38 3.10
CA THR A 308 11.10 10.63 4.18
C THR A 308 11.07 11.36 5.52
N GLY A 309 10.27 12.42 5.64
CA GLY A 309 10.11 13.22 6.86
C GLY A 309 11.28 14.15 7.16
N CYS A 310 12.23 14.28 6.23
CA CYS A 310 13.40 15.13 6.45
C CYS A 310 13.19 16.53 5.86
N PRO A 311 13.68 17.60 6.54
CA PRO A 311 13.64 18.96 6.03
C PRO A 311 14.27 19.06 4.63
N LEU A 312 13.64 19.86 3.76
CA LEU A 312 14.17 20.11 2.42
C LEU A 312 15.51 20.85 2.48
N ASP A 313 16.44 20.43 1.63
CA ASP A 313 17.74 21.06 1.38
C ASP A 313 17.88 21.17 -0.16
N THR A 314 17.52 22.35 -0.69
CA THR A 314 17.32 22.55 -2.14
C THR A 314 18.64 22.58 -2.92
N ASP A 315 19.71 23.12 -2.35
CA ASP A 315 21.02 23.21 -3.00
C ASP A 315 22.03 22.15 -2.54
N GLY A 316 21.69 21.37 -1.51
CA GLY A 316 22.43 20.20 -1.07
C GLY A 316 23.72 20.56 -0.34
N ASP A 317 23.77 21.71 0.31
CA ASP A 317 24.93 22.18 1.05
C ASP A 317 25.03 21.63 2.48
N GLY A 318 23.98 20.93 2.93
CA GLY A 318 23.88 20.30 4.25
C GLY A 318 23.13 21.14 5.29
N VAL A 319 22.60 22.31 4.93
CA VAL A 319 21.74 23.15 5.76
C VAL A 319 20.34 23.18 5.14
N SER A 320 19.31 22.92 5.95
CA SER A 320 17.93 22.88 5.46
C SER A 320 17.41 24.27 5.07
N ASP A 321 16.51 24.32 4.08
CA ASP A 321 15.95 25.55 3.48
C ASP A 321 15.38 26.54 4.52
N ASP A 322 14.87 26.05 5.66
CA ASP A 322 14.33 26.87 6.75
C ASP A 322 15.41 27.58 7.58
N LYS A 323 16.65 27.09 7.54
CA LYS A 323 17.82 27.61 8.26
C LYS A 323 18.86 28.23 7.33
N ASP A 324 18.79 27.94 6.04
CA ASP A 324 19.70 28.45 5.03
C ASP A 324 19.41 29.92 4.72
N LYS A 325 20.43 30.77 4.89
CA LYS A 325 20.41 32.21 4.57
C LYS A 325 20.97 32.51 3.19
N CYS A 326 21.61 31.53 2.55
CA CYS A 326 22.37 31.66 1.32
C CYS A 326 21.92 30.64 0.26
N PRO A 327 20.64 30.71 -0.18
CA PRO A 327 20.11 29.74 -1.13
C PRO A 327 20.86 29.75 -2.46
N GLY A 328 21.28 28.57 -2.91
CA GLY A 328 22.02 28.35 -4.15
C GLY A 328 23.53 28.26 -3.96
N THR A 329 23.98 27.83 -2.78
CA THR A 329 25.38 27.52 -2.52
C THR A 329 25.89 26.44 -3.48
N PRO A 330 27.06 26.64 -4.13
CA PRO A 330 27.60 25.64 -5.03
C PRO A 330 27.88 24.31 -4.33
N ALA A 331 27.47 23.21 -4.95
CA ALA A 331 27.70 21.86 -4.44
C ALA A 331 29.19 21.61 -4.11
N GLY A 332 29.46 21.22 -2.86
CA GLY A 332 30.81 20.94 -2.36
C GLY A 332 31.54 22.14 -1.76
N ALA A 333 30.96 23.34 -1.78
CA ALA A 333 31.45 24.46 -0.99
C ALA A 333 31.35 24.15 0.51
N LYS A 334 32.32 24.63 1.31
CA LYS A 334 32.20 24.56 2.77
C LYS A 334 31.32 25.70 3.24
N VAL A 335 30.28 25.36 4.00
CA VAL A 335 29.33 26.32 4.54
C VAL A 335 29.42 26.44 6.05
N ASP A 336 28.98 27.57 6.57
CA ASP A 336 28.74 27.78 7.99
C ASP A 336 27.38 27.19 8.44
N GLU A 337 27.01 27.44 9.69
CA GLU A 337 25.72 26.97 10.25
C GLU A 337 24.47 27.59 9.59
N ASN A 338 24.65 28.58 8.71
CA ASN A 338 23.58 29.28 8.00
C ASN A 338 23.56 28.96 6.49
N GLY A 339 24.30 27.95 6.02
CA GLY A 339 24.37 27.60 4.59
C GLY A 339 25.21 28.57 3.76
N CYS A 340 25.93 29.50 4.39
CA CYS A 340 26.70 30.51 3.66
C CYS A 340 28.16 30.05 3.42
N PRO A 341 28.71 30.23 2.20
CA PRO A 341 30.10 29.91 1.91
C PRO A 341 31.07 30.62 2.86
N VAL A 342 32.03 29.87 3.38
CA VAL A 342 33.07 30.40 4.27
C VAL A 342 34.07 31.25 3.48
N ASP A 343 34.48 32.39 4.05
CA ASP A 343 35.58 33.24 3.61
C ASP A 343 36.66 33.20 4.71
N SER A 344 37.71 32.40 4.49
CA SER A 344 38.70 32.06 5.50
C SER A 344 39.69 33.19 5.79
N ASP A 345 40.04 34.03 4.82
CA ASP A 345 40.99 35.12 4.98
C ASP A 345 40.34 36.52 5.09
N GLY A 346 39.02 36.60 4.88
CA GLY A 346 38.20 37.77 5.10
C GLY A 346 38.41 38.85 4.04
N ASP A 347 38.86 38.47 2.84
CA ASP A 347 39.10 39.40 1.74
C ASP A 347 37.83 39.80 0.96
N GLY A 348 36.70 39.14 1.25
CA GLY A 348 35.40 39.35 0.63
C GLY A 348 35.07 38.39 -0.52
N VAL A 349 35.92 37.40 -0.80
CA VAL A 349 35.70 36.32 -1.76
C VAL A 349 35.67 34.98 -1.02
N SER A 350 34.62 34.20 -1.24
CA SER A 350 34.47 32.91 -0.55
C SER A 350 35.51 31.87 -1.02
N ASP A 351 35.88 30.95 -0.14
CA ASP A 351 36.94 29.94 -0.34
C ASP A 351 36.75 29.11 -1.63
N ASP A 352 35.50 28.89 -2.07
CA ASP A 352 35.17 28.15 -3.29
C ASP A 352 35.52 28.91 -4.58
N LYS A 353 35.63 30.24 -4.50
CA LYS A 353 35.92 31.15 -5.62
C LYS A 353 37.28 31.83 -5.49
N ASP A 354 37.88 31.77 -4.31
CA ASP A 354 39.15 32.39 -4.02
C ASP A 354 40.32 31.56 -4.56
N LYS A 355 41.13 32.19 -5.43
CA LYS A 355 42.36 31.62 -5.98
C LYS A 355 43.59 31.93 -5.11
N CYS A 356 43.46 32.82 -4.14
CA CYS A 356 44.51 33.37 -3.30
C CYS A 356 44.13 33.30 -1.80
N PRO A 357 44.01 32.08 -1.20
CA PRO A 357 43.38 31.80 0.11
C PRO A 357 44.11 32.32 1.36
N ASN A 358 45.05 33.25 1.20
CA ASN A 358 45.81 33.85 2.31
C ASN A 358 46.08 35.33 2.03
N THR A 359 45.14 36.02 1.39
CA THR A 359 45.26 37.44 1.12
C THR A 359 45.24 38.23 2.44
N PRO A 360 46.23 39.11 2.69
CA PRO A 360 46.26 39.88 3.92
C PRO A 360 45.04 40.80 4.07
N ALA A 361 44.44 40.82 5.25
CA ALA A 361 43.28 41.65 5.57
C ALA A 361 43.50 43.13 5.20
N GLY A 362 42.51 43.73 4.52
CA GLY A 362 42.54 45.12 4.05
C GLY A 362 43.22 45.32 2.69
N THR A 363 43.71 44.24 2.06
CA THR A 363 44.19 44.28 0.66
C THR A 363 43.01 44.42 -0.29
N LYS A 364 43.17 45.25 -1.34
CA LYS A 364 42.16 45.34 -2.39
C LYS A 364 42.30 44.16 -3.35
N VAL A 365 41.28 43.31 -3.39
CA VAL A 365 41.25 42.10 -4.22
C VAL A 365 40.36 42.23 -5.44
N ASN A 366 40.61 41.40 -6.44
CA ASN A 366 39.73 41.23 -7.60
C ASN A 366 38.67 40.15 -7.33
N ALA A 367 37.83 39.84 -8.31
CA ALA A 367 36.77 38.84 -8.19
C ALA A 367 37.23 37.40 -7.91
N ASN A 368 38.54 37.11 -7.97
CA ASN A 368 39.12 35.81 -7.63
C ASN A 368 39.89 35.84 -6.29
N GLY A 369 39.67 36.84 -5.42
CA GLY A 369 40.36 36.99 -4.13
C GLY A 369 41.84 37.36 -4.21
N CYS A 370 42.35 37.62 -5.43
CA CYS A 370 43.76 37.94 -5.59
C CYS A 370 44.05 39.45 -5.55
N PRO A 371 45.17 39.90 -4.97
CA PRO A 371 45.53 41.31 -4.89
C PRO A 371 45.57 42.01 -6.26
N GLU A 372 44.97 43.19 -6.38
CA GLU A 372 44.95 43.95 -7.63
C GLU A 372 46.25 44.73 -7.87
N MET A 373 47.01 44.36 -8.90
CA MET A 373 48.10 45.20 -9.43
C MET A 373 47.57 46.39 -10.26
N SER A 374 48.23 47.55 -10.12
CA SER A 374 48.00 48.74 -10.95
C SER A 374 48.40 48.51 -12.42
N ASP A 375 47.91 49.36 -13.33
CA ASP A 375 48.26 49.27 -14.76
C ASP A 375 49.76 49.47 -15.00
N GLU A 376 50.42 50.32 -14.22
CA GLU A 376 51.87 50.54 -14.27
C GLU A 376 52.65 49.31 -13.79
N GLN A 377 52.12 48.58 -12.80
CA GLN A 377 52.72 47.34 -12.30
C GLN A 377 52.56 46.18 -13.30
N LYS A 378 51.44 46.15 -14.04
CA LYS A 378 51.13 45.17 -15.10
C LYS A 378 51.85 45.46 -16.43
N ALA A 379 52.26 46.70 -16.69
CA ALA A 379 52.85 47.08 -17.97
C ALA A 379 54.13 46.30 -18.30
N THR A 380 54.20 45.76 -19.54
CA THR A 380 55.37 45.02 -20.04
C THR A 380 56.64 45.84 -19.86
N LYS A 381 57.59 45.27 -19.13
CA LYS A 381 58.88 45.90 -18.87
C LYS A 381 59.89 45.44 -19.92
N PHE A 382 60.86 46.27 -20.27
CA PHE A 382 61.95 45.92 -21.18
C PHE A 382 63.30 46.15 -20.50
N ILE A 383 64.26 45.26 -20.74
CA ILE A 383 65.66 45.41 -20.34
C ILE A 383 66.59 45.37 -21.54
N GLN A 384 67.82 45.85 -21.35
CA GLN A 384 68.83 45.98 -22.39
C GLN A 384 70.05 45.09 -22.11
N PHE A 385 70.63 44.59 -23.19
CA PHE A 385 71.82 43.72 -23.17
C PHE A 385 72.95 44.32 -23.99
N GLU A 386 74.19 43.95 -23.65
CA GLU A 386 75.35 44.20 -24.51
C GLU A 386 75.15 43.59 -25.91
N TYR A 387 75.73 44.24 -26.92
CA TYR A 387 75.62 43.77 -28.29
C TYR A 387 76.14 42.33 -28.44
N ASN A 388 75.33 41.48 -29.07
CA ASN A 388 75.61 40.07 -29.33
C ASN A 388 75.90 39.20 -28.08
N ARG A 389 75.50 39.65 -26.89
CA ARG A 389 75.74 38.95 -25.62
C ARG A 389 74.44 38.89 -24.78
N ALA A 390 74.42 37.97 -23.82
CA ALA A 390 73.41 37.86 -22.77
C ALA A 390 73.81 38.61 -21.49
N ARG A 391 74.77 39.54 -21.57
CA ARG A 391 75.20 40.36 -20.44
C ARG A 391 74.28 41.57 -20.28
N LEU A 392 73.67 41.69 -19.10
CA LEU A 392 72.80 42.80 -18.72
C LEU A 392 73.59 44.11 -18.69
N LEU A 393 73.01 45.20 -19.22
CA LEU A 393 73.54 46.55 -19.04
C LEU A 393 73.15 47.08 -17.65
N PRO A 394 73.99 47.90 -16.99
CA PRO A 394 73.70 48.44 -15.65
C PRO A 394 72.33 49.13 -15.52
N VAL A 395 71.88 49.83 -16.57
CA VAL A 395 70.54 50.47 -16.64
C VAL A 395 69.38 49.48 -16.46
N SER A 396 69.61 48.20 -16.75
CA SER A 396 68.59 47.16 -16.60
C SER A 396 68.44 46.67 -15.17
N ASN A 397 69.46 46.87 -14.32
CA ASN A 397 69.44 46.39 -12.93
C ASN A 397 68.34 47.09 -12.12
N GLU A 398 68.16 48.40 -12.30
CA GLU A 398 67.10 49.15 -11.61
C GLU A 398 65.71 48.63 -11.97
N ARG A 399 65.48 48.31 -13.26
CA ARG A 399 64.21 47.74 -13.72
C ARG A 399 63.96 46.34 -13.16
N LEU A 400 65.01 45.52 -13.08
CA LEU A 400 64.95 44.19 -12.48
C LEU A 400 64.74 44.25 -10.96
N ASP A 401 65.29 45.25 -10.28
CA ASP A 401 65.06 45.49 -8.85
C ASP A 401 63.59 45.84 -8.58
N GLN A 402 63.00 46.71 -9.42
CA GLN A 402 61.56 47.01 -9.36
C GLN A 402 60.70 45.76 -9.59
N ILE A 403 61.07 44.90 -10.54
CA ILE A 403 60.37 43.64 -10.80
C ILE A 403 60.45 42.71 -9.59
N ALA A 404 61.64 42.56 -8.99
CA ALA A 404 61.83 41.74 -7.81
C ALA A 404 60.98 42.24 -6.63
N GLN A 405 60.90 43.56 -6.43
CA GLN A 405 60.05 44.16 -5.41
C GLN A 405 58.57 43.87 -5.67
N THR A 406 58.08 44.04 -6.90
CA THR A 406 56.69 43.70 -7.26
C THR A 406 56.38 42.22 -6.97
N LEU A 407 57.28 41.29 -7.32
CA LEU A 407 57.04 39.86 -7.04
C LEU A 407 57.13 39.50 -5.55
N THR A 408 57.78 40.35 -4.75
CA THR A 408 57.79 40.21 -3.29
C THR A 408 56.46 40.66 -2.68
N GLU A 409 55.89 41.75 -3.21
CA GLU A 409 54.61 42.32 -2.78
C GLU A 409 53.41 41.46 -3.21
N PHE A 410 53.51 40.78 -4.36
CA PHE A 410 52.45 39.96 -4.93
C PHE A 410 52.90 38.48 -5.01
N PRO A 411 52.85 37.72 -3.90
CA PRO A 411 53.37 36.36 -3.83
C PRO A 411 52.65 35.37 -4.77
N ASP A 412 51.38 35.61 -5.08
CA ASP A 412 50.55 34.73 -5.91
C ASP A 412 50.82 34.87 -7.42
N TYR A 413 51.59 35.88 -7.82
CA TYR A 413 51.91 36.15 -9.22
C TYR A 413 53.20 35.47 -9.66
N SER A 414 53.21 34.85 -10.82
CA SER A 414 54.41 34.40 -11.53
C SER A 414 54.85 35.44 -12.58
N LEU A 415 56.06 35.30 -13.10
CA LEU A 415 56.65 36.21 -14.08
C LEU A 415 57.04 35.47 -15.36
N SER A 416 56.50 35.92 -16.49
CA SER A 416 56.96 35.48 -17.81
C SER A 416 58.16 36.31 -18.25
N LEU A 417 59.21 35.65 -18.75
CA LEU A 417 60.39 36.29 -19.33
C LEU A 417 60.54 35.86 -20.79
N ALA A 418 60.10 36.69 -21.72
CA ALA A 418 60.14 36.38 -23.16
C ALA A 418 61.29 37.11 -23.87
N GLY A 419 62.32 36.37 -24.24
CA GLY A 419 63.48 36.90 -24.96
C GLY A 419 63.24 37.01 -26.46
N HIS A 420 63.73 38.10 -27.05
CA HIS A 420 63.70 38.36 -28.48
C HIS A 420 65.05 38.90 -28.99
N THR A 421 65.33 38.67 -30.28
CA THR A 421 66.53 39.17 -30.97
C THR A 421 66.16 40.03 -32.17
N ASP A 422 67.17 40.65 -32.78
CA ASP A 422 67.01 41.24 -34.10
C ASP A 422 67.17 40.18 -35.21
N SER A 423 67.05 40.62 -36.47
CA SER A 423 67.05 39.73 -37.62
C SER A 423 68.44 39.25 -38.07
N LYS A 424 69.54 39.67 -37.41
CA LYS A 424 70.91 39.33 -37.83
C LYS A 424 71.34 38.01 -37.21
N GLY A 425 72.04 37.18 -37.98
CA GLY A 425 72.48 35.84 -37.57
C GLY A 425 71.51 34.73 -37.95
N SER A 426 71.96 33.48 -37.78
CA SER A 426 71.15 32.29 -38.03
C SER A 426 70.00 32.20 -37.04
N GLU A 427 68.98 31.42 -37.40
CA GLU A 427 67.78 31.24 -36.59
C GLU A 427 68.07 30.51 -35.28
N GLY A 428 68.76 29.36 -35.35
CA GLY A 428 69.15 28.62 -34.14
C GLY A 428 70.07 29.41 -33.20
N TYR A 429 70.93 30.29 -33.75
CA TYR A 429 71.74 31.20 -32.93
C TYR A 429 70.87 32.21 -32.18
N ASN A 430 69.93 32.84 -32.88
CA ASN A 430 69.04 33.84 -32.28
C ASN A 430 68.08 33.24 -31.27
N LEU A 431 67.57 32.02 -31.51
CA LEU A 431 66.71 31.33 -30.55
C LEU A 431 67.46 31.06 -29.24
N ARG A 432 68.68 30.50 -29.31
CA ARG A 432 69.52 30.30 -28.14
C ARG A 432 69.86 31.61 -27.43
N LEU A 433 70.27 32.64 -28.17
CA LEU A 433 70.61 33.94 -27.61
C LEU A 433 69.41 34.61 -26.90
N SER A 434 68.20 34.47 -27.45
CA SER A 434 67.00 34.98 -26.80
C SER A 434 66.69 34.28 -25.47
N TYR A 435 66.85 32.96 -25.43
CA TYR A 435 66.69 32.18 -24.20
C TYR A 435 67.76 32.54 -23.17
N ASP A 436 69.04 32.58 -23.58
CA ASP A 436 70.16 32.94 -22.70
C ASP A 436 69.97 34.33 -22.07
N ARG A 437 69.35 35.27 -22.79
CA ARG A 437 68.97 36.60 -22.27
C ARG A 437 67.87 36.55 -21.22
N ALA A 438 66.80 35.80 -21.50
CA ALA A 438 65.73 35.60 -20.51
C ALA A 438 66.26 34.88 -19.26
N ALA A 439 67.13 33.87 -19.45
CA ALA A 439 67.82 33.17 -18.38
C ALA A 439 68.73 34.10 -17.56
N ALA A 440 69.50 34.98 -18.20
CA ALA A 440 70.33 35.96 -17.48
C ALA A 440 69.51 36.93 -16.63
N ALA A 441 68.34 37.35 -17.10
CA ALA A 441 67.40 38.15 -16.31
C ALA A 441 66.81 37.35 -15.14
N ARG A 442 66.41 36.09 -15.38
CA ARG A 442 65.97 35.15 -14.34
C ARG A 442 67.05 34.95 -13.28
N ASP A 443 68.30 34.73 -13.66
CA ASP A 443 69.43 34.57 -12.74
C ASP A 443 69.67 35.81 -11.87
N TYR A 444 69.41 37.00 -12.41
CA TYR A 444 69.47 38.23 -11.63
C TYR A 444 68.34 38.28 -10.59
N LEU A 445 67.10 37.98 -10.99
CA LEU A 445 65.94 37.97 -10.10
C LEU A 445 66.04 36.89 -9.02
N LEU A 446 66.60 35.72 -9.36
CA LEU A 446 66.93 34.65 -8.40
C LEU A 446 67.86 35.17 -7.29
N LYS A 447 68.91 35.92 -7.65
CA LYS A 447 69.83 36.53 -6.67
C LYS A 447 69.17 37.60 -5.81
N LYS A 448 68.07 38.19 -6.28
CA LYS A 448 67.25 39.16 -5.53
C LYS A 448 66.20 38.50 -4.64
N GLY A 449 66.11 37.17 -4.65
CA GLY A 449 65.23 36.40 -3.77
C GLY A 449 63.91 35.97 -4.41
N VAL A 450 63.70 36.20 -5.71
CA VAL A 450 62.51 35.70 -6.41
C VAL A 450 62.64 34.18 -6.61
N PRO A 451 61.67 33.35 -6.17
CA PRO A 451 61.76 31.90 -6.32
C PRO A 451 61.79 31.44 -7.78
N ALA A 452 62.55 30.38 -8.05
CA ALA A 452 62.82 29.86 -9.39
C ALA A 452 61.57 29.38 -10.13
N GLU A 453 60.64 28.81 -9.38
CA GLU A 453 59.36 28.25 -9.76
C GLU A 453 58.34 29.32 -10.18
N ARG A 454 58.52 30.57 -9.73
CA ARG A 454 57.67 31.71 -10.09
C ARG A 454 58.15 32.46 -11.33
N MET A 455 59.17 31.95 -12.02
CA MET A 455 59.78 32.62 -13.17
C MET A 455 59.97 31.66 -14.34
N GLU A 456 59.36 31.98 -15.46
CA GLU A 456 59.42 31.16 -16.66
C GLU A 456 60.13 31.89 -17.81
N ALA A 457 61.33 31.43 -18.16
CA ALA A 457 62.14 32.00 -19.24
C ALA A 457 61.92 31.28 -20.56
N ARG A 458 61.58 32.05 -21.60
CA ARG A 458 61.30 31.57 -22.97
C ARG A 458 62.07 32.37 -24.00
N GLY A 459 62.54 31.70 -25.05
CA GLY A 459 63.21 32.34 -26.19
C GLY A 459 62.35 32.27 -27.44
N TYR A 460 62.12 33.40 -28.10
CA TYR A 460 61.38 33.49 -29.37
C TYR A 460 62.27 33.85 -30.57
N GLY A 461 63.57 34.08 -30.34
CA GLY A 461 64.53 34.49 -31.36
C GLY A 461 64.07 35.74 -32.11
N LYS A 462 64.17 35.70 -33.44
CA LYS A 462 63.82 36.81 -34.33
C LYS A 462 62.39 36.77 -34.87
N THR A 463 61.56 35.83 -34.41
CA THR A 463 60.25 35.51 -34.99
C THR A 463 59.15 36.52 -34.63
N LYS A 464 59.32 37.25 -33.51
CA LYS A 464 58.35 38.23 -32.98
C LYS A 464 58.97 39.64 -32.88
N PRO A 465 59.25 40.31 -34.01
CA PRO A 465 59.81 41.66 -34.01
C PRO A 465 58.79 42.69 -33.50
N LEU A 466 59.27 43.68 -32.75
CA LEU A 466 58.47 44.83 -32.28
C LEU A 466 58.50 46.00 -33.28
N ASP A 467 59.59 46.15 -34.04
CA ASP A 467 59.80 47.20 -35.03
C ASP A 467 60.54 46.65 -36.27
N THR A 468 60.66 47.46 -37.32
CA THR A 468 61.34 47.10 -38.57
C THR A 468 62.79 46.71 -38.33
N SER A 469 63.19 45.54 -38.83
CA SER A 469 64.58 45.08 -38.75
C SER A 469 65.51 45.77 -39.76
N LYS A 470 64.98 46.68 -40.58
CA LYS A 470 65.73 47.42 -41.62
C LYS A 470 66.65 48.47 -41.00
N THR A 471 66.23 49.16 -39.94
CA THR A 471 67.01 50.25 -39.31
C THR A 471 67.80 49.76 -38.09
N ALA A 472 68.89 50.45 -37.74
CA ALA A 472 69.64 50.14 -36.52
C ALA A 472 68.80 50.36 -35.26
N ALA A 473 67.98 51.41 -35.25
CA ALA A 473 67.05 51.73 -34.17
C ALA A 473 65.95 50.66 -33.99
N GLY A 474 65.32 50.20 -35.08
CA GLY A 474 64.29 49.15 -35.00
C GLY A 474 64.88 47.80 -34.57
N ARG A 475 66.09 47.44 -35.05
CA ARG A 475 66.82 46.28 -34.53
C ARG A 475 67.13 46.41 -33.03
N ALA A 476 67.45 47.61 -32.54
CA ALA A 476 67.68 47.83 -31.12
C ALA A 476 66.44 47.58 -30.28
N LYS A 477 65.26 48.01 -30.74
CA LYS A 477 63.98 47.71 -30.07
C LYS A 477 63.64 46.21 -30.10
N ASN A 478 63.99 45.49 -31.17
CA ASN A 478 63.73 44.06 -31.26
C ASN A 478 64.56 43.22 -30.28
N ARG A 479 65.76 43.68 -29.92
CA ARG A 479 66.62 43.03 -28.92
C ARG A 479 66.14 43.37 -27.51
N ARG A 480 65.20 42.58 -26.99
CA ARG A 480 64.54 42.84 -25.70
C ARG A 480 64.23 41.54 -24.98
N VAL A 481 63.96 41.66 -23.69
CA VAL A 481 63.20 40.67 -22.93
C VAL A 481 61.95 41.38 -22.44
N GLU A 482 60.80 40.78 -22.70
CA GLU A 482 59.50 41.20 -22.17
C GLU A 482 59.27 40.54 -20.82
N PHE A 483 58.75 41.31 -19.87
CA PHE A 483 58.37 40.83 -18.54
C PHE A 483 56.91 41.12 -18.30
N ASP A 484 56.14 40.07 -18.08
CA ASP A 484 54.70 40.16 -17.85
C ASP A 484 54.33 39.31 -16.62
N PRO A 485 53.85 39.94 -15.53
CA PRO A 485 53.34 39.21 -14.38
C PRO A 485 51.99 38.56 -14.72
N TYR A 486 51.72 37.39 -14.16
CA TYR A 486 50.46 36.65 -14.33
C TYR A 486 50.15 35.84 -13.08
N LEU A 487 48.88 35.51 -12.84
CA LEU A 487 48.52 34.71 -11.67
C LEU A 487 49.12 33.30 -11.81
N THR A 488 49.72 32.79 -10.74
CA THR A 488 50.35 31.47 -10.76
C THR A 488 49.33 30.39 -11.11
N GLY A 489 49.64 29.55 -12.09
CA GLY A 489 48.74 28.52 -12.62
C GLY A 489 47.93 28.96 -13.85
N GLU A 490 47.86 30.25 -14.18
CA GLU A 490 47.30 30.71 -15.44
C GLU A 490 48.29 30.58 -16.60
N THR A 491 47.78 30.66 -17.84
CA THR A 491 48.61 30.57 -19.05
C THR A 491 49.65 31.68 -19.06
N ASN A 492 50.91 31.31 -19.32
CA ASN A 492 52.00 32.26 -19.46
C ASN A 492 51.67 33.33 -20.53
N PRO A 493 51.75 34.64 -20.22
CA PRO A 493 51.40 35.73 -21.14
C PRO A 493 52.13 35.68 -22.48
N ALA A 494 53.41 35.29 -22.49
CA ALA A 494 54.17 35.16 -23.71
C ALA A 494 53.67 33.99 -24.57
N GLU A 495 53.21 32.90 -23.94
CA GLU A 495 52.53 31.82 -24.65
C GLU A 495 51.23 32.29 -25.29
N ALA A 496 50.39 32.99 -24.50
CA ALA A 496 49.12 33.50 -24.98
C ALA A 496 49.31 34.49 -26.14
N LYS A 497 50.33 35.35 -26.06
CA LYS A 497 50.61 36.39 -27.05
C LYS A 497 51.31 35.86 -28.30
N TYR A 498 52.23 34.90 -28.17
CA TYR A 498 53.13 34.50 -29.25
C TYR A 498 53.02 33.04 -29.66
N GLY A 499 52.29 32.22 -28.91
CA GLY A 499 52.28 30.76 -29.00
C GLY A 499 53.40 30.12 -28.16
N PRO A 500 53.47 28.78 -28.15
CA PRO A 500 54.53 28.04 -27.47
C PRO A 500 55.91 28.49 -27.98
N ALA A 501 56.88 28.55 -27.07
CA ALA A 501 58.24 28.91 -27.44
C ALA A 501 58.79 27.89 -28.44
N PRO A 502 59.29 28.33 -29.61
CA PRO A 502 59.75 27.40 -30.62
C PRO A 502 61.01 26.67 -30.14
N THR A 503 61.05 25.36 -30.35
CA THR A 503 62.25 24.55 -30.10
C THR A 503 63.26 24.72 -31.23
N ILE A 504 64.54 24.51 -30.93
CA ILE A 504 65.60 24.52 -31.95
C ILE A 504 65.28 23.52 -33.07
N ALA A 505 64.66 22.38 -32.74
CA ALA A 505 64.24 21.37 -33.70
C ALA A 505 63.08 21.84 -34.61
N GLN A 506 62.08 22.54 -34.06
CA GLN A 506 60.94 23.08 -34.82
C GLN A 506 61.38 24.15 -35.84
N LEU A 507 62.22 25.11 -35.43
CA LEU A 507 62.71 26.15 -36.34
C LEU A 507 63.63 25.58 -37.45
N GLN A 508 64.41 24.54 -37.14
CA GLN A 508 65.24 23.85 -38.15
C GLN A 508 64.39 23.09 -39.20
N ALA A 509 63.17 22.69 -38.84
CA ALA A 509 62.23 22.04 -39.76
C ALA A 509 61.51 23.06 -40.66
N GLU A 510 61.09 24.21 -40.12
CA GLU A 510 60.44 25.30 -40.86
C GLU A 510 61.39 26.01 -41.85
N GLY A 511 62.68 26.12 -41.51
CA GLY A 511 63.72 26.67 -42.41
C GLY A 511 64.05 25.83 -43.65
N LYS A 512 63.43 24.65 -43.84
CA LYS A 512 63.54 23.84 -45.07
C LYS A 512 62.48 24.16 -46.12
N THR A 513 61.46 24.94 -45.80
CA THR A 513 60.53 25.47 -46.80
C THR A 513 60.95 26.88 -47.19
N ALA A 514 61.83 26.98 -48.20
CA ALA A 514 62.08 28.22 -48.92
C ALA A 514 61.35 28.19 -50.29
N PRO A 515 60.95 29.35 -50.83
CA PRO A 515 60.09 29.48 -51.99
C PRO A 515 60.82 29.22 -53.31
N ASP A 516 60.12 28.67 -54.29
CA ASP A 516 60.59 28.54 -55.67
C ASP A 516 60.97 29.90 -56.27
N GLY A 517 62.22 30.02 -56.72
CA GLY A 517 62.74 31.20 -57.40
C GLY A 517 64.13 30.97 -57.98
N ALA A 518 64.16 30.61 -59.26
CA ALA A 518 65.32 30.18 -60.03
C ALA A 518 66.50 31.18 -60.13
N ALA A 519 67.73 30.65 -60.27
CA ALA A 519 68.77 31.18 -61.15
C ALA A 519 69.86 30.11 -61.48
N PRO A 520 70.56 30.20 -62.63
CA PRO A 520 71.17 29.04 -63.29
C PRO A 520 72.71 28.90 -63.23
N ALA A 521 73.15 27.69 -63.61
CA ALA A 521 74.38 27.29 -64.31
C ALA A 521 75.72 27.11 -63.54
N ARG A 522 76.37 25.95 -63.75
CA ARG A 522 77.69 25.87 -64.41
C ARG A 522 78.14 24.45 -64.81
N LYS A 523 78.78 24.40 -65.98
CA LYS A 523 79.33 23.23 -66.70
C LYS A 523 80.50 22.56 -65.96
N LYS A 524 80.58 21.23 -66.12
CA LYS A 524 81.66 20.35 -65.65
C LYS A 524 82.91 20.43 -66.53
N THR A 525 84.09 20.45 -65.92
CA THR A 525 85.39 20.32 -66.59
C THR A 525 85.98 18.91 -66.38
N ARG A 526 86.48 18.33 -67.48
CA ARG A 526 87.14 17.02 -67.62
C ARG A 526 88.48 16.96 -66.85
N THR A 527 88.72 15.83 -66.17
CA THR A 527 90.05 15.35 -65.80
C THR A 527 90.48 14.22 -66.74
N LYS A 528 91.66 14.36 -67.36
CA LYS A 528 92.35 13.31 -68.14
C LYS A 528 92.99 12.31 -67.17
N LYS A 529 92.85 11.01 -67.46
CA LYS A 529 93.63 9.92 -66.85
C LYS A 529 94.56 9.35 -67.92
N ALA A 530 95.85 9.25 -67.58
CA ALA A 530 96.91 8.74 -68.44
C ALA A 530 96.90 7.20 -68.52
N SER A 531 97.39 6.70 -69.67
CA SER A 531 97.51 5.30 -70.07
C SER A 531 98.55 4.52 -69.24
N ARG A 532 98.32 3.21 -69.11
CA ARG A 532 99.40 2.19 -69.07
C ARG A 532 98.86 0.83 -69.55
N LYS A 533 99.43 0.40 -70.68
CA LYS A 533 99.46 -0.91 -71.36
C LYS A 533 98.15 -1.49 -71.88
#